data_AF-A0A8H6EB71-F1
#
_entry.id   AF-A0A8H6EB71-F1
#
_cell.length_a   1.000
_cell.length_b   1.000
_cell.length_c   1.000
_cell.angle_alpha   90.00
_cell.angle_beta   90.00
_cell.angle_gamma   90.00
#
_symmetry.space_group_name_H-M   'P 1'
#
loop_
_entity.id
_entity.type
_entity.pdbx_description
1 polymer ?
#
loop_
_entity_poly.entity_id
_entity_poly.type
_entity_poly.pdbx_seq_one_letter_code
_entity_poly.pdbx_strand_id
1 'polypeptide(L)'
;MKPSSLLCALFSLITFAVADKVCTPSFDYCADELIKSKGFTEDDLKSVLKGTEFENEDLKNILFHCKNPGIVGHPKCDNKGDSIESGG
;
A
#
# COMPACT_ATOMS: atom_id res chain seq x y z
N MET A 1 -57.26 -1.85 -5.55
CA MET A 1 -56.28 -1.25 -6.49
C MET A 1 -55.00 -0.99 -5.71
N LYS A 2 -53.84 -1.39 -6.27
CA LYS A 2 -52.49 -0.90 -5.91
C LYS A 2 -52.30 0.51 -6.56
N PRO A 3 -51.18 1.26 -6.46
CA PRO A 3 -49.95 0.99 -5.70
C PRO A 3 -49.31 2.24 -5.02
N SER A 4 -48.22 1.97 -4.28
CA SER A 4 -46.98 2.76 -4.25
C SER A 4 -46.98 4.24 -3.85
N SER A 5 -46.33 4.51 -2.72
CA SER A 5 -45.31 5.57 -2.66
C SER A 5 -44.00 4.98 -2.13
N LEU A 6 -43.15 4.61 -3.09
CA LEU A 6 -41.72 4.40 -2.88
C LEU A 6 -41.09 5.78 -2.66
N LEU A 7 -40.60 6.04 -1.45
CA LEU A 7 -39.78 7.22 -1.17
C LEU A 7 -38.31 6.80 -1.31
N CYS A 8 -37.74 7.16 -2.46
CA CYS A 8 -36.34 6.94 -2.83
C CYS A 8 -35.39 7.61 -1.84
N ALA A 9 -34.80 6.82 -0.94
CA ALA A 9 -33.61 7.23 -0.21
C ALA A 9 -32.38 7.01 -1.11
N LEU A 10 -32.01 8.03 -1.89
CA LEU A 10 -30.73 8.06 -2.60
C LEU A 10 -29.63 8.47 -1.62
N PHE A 11 -29.19 7.52 -0.78
CA PHE A 11 -27.86 7.59 -0.19
C PHE A 11 -26.86 7.25 -1.28
N SER A 12 -26.38 8.27 -2.00
CA SER A 12 -25.12 8.16 -2.74
C SER A 12 -23.98 8.06 -1.73
N LEU A 13 -23.80 6.87 -1.16
CA LEU A 13 -22.54 6.45 -0.57
C LEU A 13 -21.54 6.47 -1.72
N ILE A 14 -20.78 7.56 -1.81
CA ILE A 14 -19.55 7.59 -2.59
C ILE A 14 -18.65 6.59 -1.88
N THR A 15 -18.74 5.32 -2.28
CA THR A 15 -17.72 4.34 -1.97
C THR A 15 -16.47 4.88 -2.64
N PHE A 16 -15.62 5.55 -1.87
CA PHE A 16 -14.21 5.65 -2.21
C PHE A 16 -13.77 4.20 -2.40
N ALA A 17 -13.71 3.76 -3.66
CA ALA A 17 -12.98 2.56 -3.99
C ALA A 17 -11.53 2.91 -3.64
N VAL A 18 -11.16 2.66 -2.38
CA VAL A 18 -9.77 2.51 -2.01
C VAL A 18 -9.32 1.39 -2.93
N ALA A 19 -8.58 1.73 -3.97
CA ALA A 19 -7.92 0.74 -4.80
C ALA A 19 -7.24 -0.19 -3.81
N ASP A 20 -7.65 -1.47 -3.79
CA ASP A 20 -7.04 -2.45 -2.90
C ASP A 20 -5.55 -2.35 -3.16
N LYS A 21 -4.79 -2.01 -2.11
CA LYS A 21 -3.34 -1.93 -2.24
C LYS A 21 -2.88 -3.36 -2.53
N VAL A 22 -2.27 -3.60 -3.69
CA VAL A 22 -1.93 -4.98 -4.09
C VAL A 22 -0.43 -5.10 -4.26
N CYS A 23 0.21 -5.99 -3.52
CA CYS A 23 1.61 -6.34 -3.77
C CYS A 23 1.76 -7.85 -3.60
N THR A 24 2.72 -8.45 -4.32
CA THR A 24 2.99 -9.88 -4.18
C THR A 24 3.78 -10.09 -2.89
N PRO A 25 3.31 -10.93 -1.96
CA PRO A 25 4.05 -11.24 -0.74
C PRO A 25 5.45 -11.76 -1.04
N SER A 26 6.41 -11.41 -0.17
CA SER A 26 7.82 -11.78 -0.30
C SER A 26 8.54 -11.19 -1.51
N PHE A 27 7.95 -10.21 -2.18
CA PHE A 27 8.58 -9.47 -3.28
C PHE A 27 8.93 -8.06 -2.84
N ASP A 28 10.05 -7.58 -3.37
CA ASP A 28 10.49 -6.20 -3.19
C ASP A 28 10.03 -5.33 -4.36
N TYR A 29 9.64 -4.10 -4.03
CA TYR A 29 9.14 -3.12 -4.98
C TYR A 29 9.82 -1.78 -4.75
N CYS A 30 10.13 -1.08 -5.84
CA CYS A 30 10.45 0.33 -5.77
C CYS A 30 9.19 1.13 -5.41
N ALA A 31 9.36 2.24 -4.69
CA ALA A 31 8.27 3.17 -4.35
C ALA A 31 7.42 3.57 -5.57
N ASP A 32 8.10 3.86 -6.68
CA ASP A 32 7.48 4.23 -7.95
C ASP A 32 6.51 3.15 -8.48
N GLU A 33 6.85 1.87 -8.38
CA GLU A 33 5.97 0.78 -8.82
C GLU A 33 4.76 0.66 -7.90
N LEU A 34 4.99 0.78 -6.59
CA LEU A 34 3.91 0.73 -5.60
C LEU A 34 2.87 1.83 -5.85
N ILE A 35 3.34 3.04 -6.17
CA ILE A 35 2.48 4.20 -6.42
C ILE A 35 1.78 4.09 -7.78
N LYS A 36 2.53 3.78 -8.84
CA LYS A 36 2.00 3.78 -10.22
C LYS A 36 1.06 2.62 -10.51
N SER A 37 1.32 1.45 -9.91
CA SER A 37 0.71 0.19 -10.36
C SER A 37 0.00 -0.59 -9.26
N LYS A 38 0.29 -0.31 -7.99
CA LYS A 38 -0.18 -1.12 -6.86
C LYS A 38 -1.16 -0.41 -5.93
N GLY A 39 -1.49 0.86 -6.21
CA GLY A 39 -2.48 1.63 -5.47
C GLY A 39 -1.97 2.22 -4.14
N PHE A 40 -0.65 2.23 -3.91
CA PHE A 40 -0.06 2.92 -2.76
C PHE A 40 0.05 4.42 -3.04
N THR A 41 0.11 5.21 -1.98
CA THR A 41 0.42 6.64 -2.03
C THR A 41 1.79 6.91 -1.43
N GLU A 42 2.39 8.05 -1.73
CA GLU A 42 3.63 8.47 -1.06
C GLU A 42 3.48 8.53 0.46
N ASP A 43 2.31 8.93 0.96
CA ASP A 43 2.03 8.99 2.40
C ASP A 43 2.01 7.61 3.03
N ASP A 44 1.49 6.58 2.34
CA ASP A 44 1.55 5.20 2.80
C ASP A 44 3.01 4.76 2.97
N LEU A 45 3.85 5.06 1.97
CA LEU A 45 5.27 4.69 2.00
C LEU A 45 6.05 5.46 3.07
N LYS A 46 5.84 6.78 3.19
CA LYS A 46 6.44 7.59 4.26
C LYS A 46 6.02 7.10 5.64
N SER A 47 4.76 6.72 5.80
CA SER A 47 4.25 6.17 7.07
C SER A 47 4.95 4.87 7.46
N VAL A 48 5.38 4.06 6.49
CA VAL A 48 6.14 2.82 6.73
C VAL A 48 7.58 3.12 7.19
N LEU A 49 8.16 4.25 6.74
CA LEU A 49 9.52 4.65 7.07
C LEU A 49 9.64 5.49 8.35
N LYS A 50 8.51 5.96 8.92
CA LYS A 50 8.52 6.73 10.16
C LYS A 50 9.21 5.96 11.28
N GLY A 51 10.14 6.61 11.96
CA GLY A 51 10.95 6.03 13.04
C GLY A 51 12.07 5.09 12.56
N THR A 52 12.30 4.99 11.24
CA THR A 52 13.46 4.29 10.66
C THR A 52 14.55 5.29 10.28
N GLU A 53 15.75 4.79 10.00
CA GLU A 53 16.86 5.61 9.48
C GLU A 53 16.57 6.20 8.08
N PHE A 54 15.55 5.70 7.37
CA PHE A 54 15.16 6.13 6.04
C PHE A 54 13.98 7.12 6.04
N GLU A 55 13.52 7.59 7.20
CA GLU A 55 12.39 8.53 7.32
C GLU A 55 12.58 9.81 6.45
N ASN A 56 13.82 10.26 6.29
CA ASN A 56 14.18 11.47 5.55
C ASN A 56 14.86 11.18 4.20
N GLU A 57 14.95 9.91 3.79
CA GLU A 57 15.57 9.49 2.54
C GLU A 57 14.56 9.60 1.38
N ASP A 58 15.04 9.77 0.14
CA ASP A 58 14.15 9.82 -1.02
C ASP A 58 13.53 8.43 -1.28
N LEU A 59 12.20 8.36 -1.40
CA LEU A 59 11.46 7.11 -1.63
C LEU A 59 11.98 6.34 -2.85
N LYS A 60 12.54 7.01 -3.86
CA LYS A 60 13.09 6.39 -5.06
C LYS A 60 14.36 5.57 -4.78
N ASN A 61 15.05 5.86 -3.67
CA ASN A 61 16.26 5.16 -3.24
C ASN A 61 15.94 3.97 -2.31
N ILE A 62 14.66 3.71 -2.02
CA ILE A 62 14.24 2.75 -1.01
C ILE A 62 13.47 1.60 -1.68
N LEU A 63 13.89 0.38 -1.34
CA LEU A 63 13.18 -0.84 -1.69
C LEU A 63 12.18 -1.19 -0.57
N PHE A 64 10.94 -1.45 -0.95
CA PHE A 64 9.86 -1.81 -0.04
C PHE A 64 9.53 -3.29 -0.18
N HIS A 65 9.64 -4.03 0.91
CA HIS A 65 9.32 -5.44 0.95
C HIS A 65 7.82 -5.63 1.22
N CYS A 66 7.12 -6.32 0.33
CA CYS A 66 5.72 -6.66 0.53
C CYS A 66 5.59 -7.85 1.50
N LYS A 67 5.05 -7.61 2.70
CA LYS A 67 4.81 -8.67 3.69
C LYS A 67 3.50 -9.42 3.41
N ASN A 68 2.49 -8.69 2.95
CA ASN A 68 1.15 -9.20 2.64
C ASN A 68 0.53 -8.28 1.58
N PRO A 69 -0.48 -8.72 0.81
CA PRO A 69 -1.16 -7.81 -0.11
C PRO A 69 -1.64 -6.57 0.64
N GLY A 70 -1.19 -5.41 0.16
CA GLY A 70 -1.52 -4.10 0.73
C GLY A 70 -0.68 -3.66 1.91
N ILE A 71 0.27 -4.48 2.37
CA ILE A 71 1.15 -4.19 3.48
C ILE A 71 2.60 -4.32 3.01
N VAL A 72 3.23 -3.15 2.82
CA VAL A 72 4.67 -3.05 2.58
C VAL A 72 5.37 -2.65 3.86
N GLY A 73 6.58 -3.16 4.04
CA GLY A 73 7.47 -2.79 5.12
C GLY A 73 8.82 -2.37 4.56
N HIS A 74 9.55 -1.58 5.34
CA HIS A 74 10.99 -1.52 5.18
C HIS A 74 11.58 -2.79 5.82
N PRO A 75 12.57 -3.46 5.21
CA PRO A 75 13.29 -4.55 5.88
C PRO A 75 13.91 -3.97 7.16
N LYS A 76 13.30 -4.28 8.29
CA LYS A 76 13.87 -4.00 9.59
C LYS A 76 14.93 -5.07 9.77
N CYS A 77 16.19 -4.67 9.96
CA CYS A 77 17.25 -5.54 10.45
C CYS A 77 16.91 -5.98 11.89
N ASP A 78 15.87 -6.78 12.07
CA ASP A 78 15.69 -7.55 13.28
C ASP A 78 16.60 -8.78 13.13
N ASN A 79 17.67 -8.77 13.92
CA ASN A 79 18.70 -9.79 14.06
C ASN A 79 18.18 -11.24 13.93
N LYS A 80 18.11 -11.75 12.69
CA LYS A 80 18.36 -13.13 12.21
C LYS A 80 17.73 -13.24 10.82
N GLY A 81 18.61 -13.12 9.82
CA GLY A 81 18.46 -13.48 8.40
C GLY A 81 17.06 -13.53 7.82
N ASP A 82 16.78 -12.63 6.87
CA ASP A 82 16.52 -13.06 5.49
C ASP A 82 16.59 -11.85 4.53
N SER A 83 17.42 -12.02 3.50
CA SER A 83 17.27 -11.50 2.14
C SER A 83 17.09 -9.99 1.91
N ILE A 84 18.25 -9.31 1.75
CA ILE A 84 18.42 -8.40 0.61
C ILE A 84 19.00 -9.27 -0.50
N GLU A 85 18.14 -9.94 -1.26
CA GLU A 85 18.50 -10.45 -2.58
C GLU A 85 17.83 -9.53 -3.60
N SER A 86 18.58 -8.55 -4.08
CA SER A 86 18.28 -7.90 -5.35
C SER A 86 18.30 -8.97 -6.44
N GLY A 87 17.13 -9.53 -6.75
CA GLY A 87 16.94 -10.44 -7.88
C GLY A 87 16.52 -9.67 -9.13
N GLY A 88 17.47 -9.44 -10.04
CA GLY A 88 17.23 -8.89 -11.38
C GLY A 88 18.41 -8.13 -11.97
#